data_AF-A0A4Z1C8Q7-F1
#
_entry.id   AF-A0A4Z1C8Q7-F1
#
_cell.length_a   1.000
_cell.length_b   1.000
_cell.length_c   1.000
_cell.angle_alpha   90.00
_cell.angle_beta   90.00
_cell.angle_gamma   90.00
#
_symmetry.space_group_name_H-M   'P 1'
#
loop_
_entity.id
_entity.type
_entity.pdbx_description
1 polymer ?
#
loop_
_entity_poly.entity_id
_entity_poly.type
_entity_poly.pdbx_seq_one_letter_code
_entity_poly.pdbx_strand_id
1 'polypeptide(L)'
;MTDTPISVLEARLEAQRRLLARIVAALAPEARQPVIDWLDQHDTLRDGQEDPGAVPTEDTGAALAVSEEFRMIARLVGDRLHEVDQA
;
A
#
# COMPACT_ATOMS: atom_id res chain seq x y z
N MET A 1 15.46 -26.20 -2.58
CA MET A 1 14.47 -25.12 -2.37
C MET A 1 14.03 -24.68 -3.75
N THR A 2 12.78 -24.88 -4.12
CA THR A 2 12.28 -24.45 -5.44
C THR A 2 12.23 -22.94 -5.42
N ASP A 3 12.96 -22.30 -6.34
CA ASP A 3 12.86 -20.86 -6.54
C ASP A 3 11.41 -20.54 -6.88
N THR A 4 10.77 -19.71 -6.05
CA THR A 4 9.39 -19.29 -6.32
C THR A 4 9.45 -18.26 -7.44
N PRO A 5 8.73 -18.46 -8.57
CA PRO A 5 8.73 -17.48 -9.64
C PRO A 5 8.29 -16.11 -9.12
N ILE A 6 8.95 -15.03 -9.56
CA ILE A 6 8.60 -13.65 -9.17
C ILE A 6 7.12 -13.37 -9.42
N SER A 7 6.57 -13.85 -10.54
CA SER A 7 5.14 -13.72 -10.87
C SER A 7 4.20 -14.36 -9.84
N VAL A 8 4.63 -15.43 -9.16
CA VAL A 8 3.85 -16.05 -8.08
C VAL A 8 3.89 -15.18 -6.82
N LEU A 9 5.02 -14.53 -6.54
CA LEU A 9 5.12 -13.59 -5.42
C LEU A 9 4.27 -12.33 -5.67
N GLU A 10 4.31 -11.78 -6.88
CA GLU A 10 3.49 -10.64 -7.29
C GLU A 10 1.99 -10.96 -7.16
N ALA A 11 1.55 -12.14 -7.62
CA ALA A 11 0.16 -12.56 -7.50
C ALA A 11 -0.28 -12.71 -6.04
N ARG A 12 0.61 -13.18 -5.15
CA ARG A 12 0.33 -13.29 -3.72
C ARG A 12 0.22 -11.93 -3.05
N LEU A 13 1.13 -11.01 -3.35
CA LEU A 13 1.08 -9.63 -2.85
C LEU A 13 -0.21 -8.95 -3.30
N GLU A 14 -0.55 -9.07 -4.59
CA GLU A 14 -1.79 -8.51 -5.13
C GLU A 14 -3.05 -9.07 -4.42
N ALA A 15 -3.09 -10.38 -4.17
CA ALA A 15 -4.19 -10.98 -3.43
C ALA A 15 -4.32 -10.42 -2.01
N GLN A 16 -3.20 -10.19 -1.32
CA GLN A 16 -3.18 -9.59 0.01
C GLN A 16 -3.66 -8.14 -0.01
N ARG A 17 -3.18 -7.31 -0.94
CA ARG A 17 -3.62 -5.91 -1.07
C ARG A 17 -5.13 -5.81 -1.28
N ARG A 18 -5.67 -6.66 -2.16
CA ARG A 18 -7.13 -6.71 -2.43
C ARG A 18 -7.93 -7.10 -1.19
N LEU A 19 -7.45 -8.08 -0.42
CA LEU A 19 -8.11 -8.50 0.82
C LEU A 19 -8.09 -7.38 1.86
N LEU A 20 -6.92 -6.74 2.07
CA LEU A 20 -6.79 -5.62 3.00
C LEU A 20 -7.70 -4.46 2.61
N ALA A 21 -7.70 -4.07 1.35
CA ALA A 21 -8.58 -3.03 0.85
C ALA A 21 -10.06 -3.36 1.06
N ARG A 22 -10.45 -4.63 0.86
CA ARG A 22 -11.81 -5.10 1.13
C ARG A 22 -12.18 -5.03 2.61
N ILE A 23 -11.25 -5.38 3.51
CA ILE A 23 -11.47 -5.29 4.96
C ILE A 23 -11.68 -3.83 5.36
N VAL A 24 -10.78 -2.93 4.93
CA VAL A 24 -10.85 -1.50 5.27
C VAL A 24 -12.15 -0.87 4.75
N ALA A 25 -12.53 -1.16 3.51
CA ALA A 25 -13.79 -0.67 2.94
C ALA A 25 -15.04 -1.24 3.63
N ALA A 26 -14.94 -2.38 4.33
CA ALA A 26 -16.04 -2.96 5.09
C ALA A 26 -16.16 -2.44 6.54
N LEU A 27 -15.15 -1.69 7.02
CA LEU A 27 -15.20 -1.07 8.34
C LEU A 27 -16.30 0.00 8.40
N ALA A 28 -16.85 0.22 9.60
CA ALA A 28 -17.69 1.39 9.86
C ALA A 28 -16.90 2.69 9.62
N PRO A 29 -17.54 3.79 9.19
CA PRO A 29 -16.85 5.04 8.84
C PRO A 29 -15.87 5.52 9.92
N GLU A 30 -16.24 5.41 11.20
CA GLU A 30 -15.46 5.87 12.35
C GLU A 30 -14.19 5.05 12.56
N ALA A 31 -14.23 3.75 12.24
CA ALA A 31 -13.08 2.86 12.32
C ALA A 31 -12.24 2.87 11.03
N ARG A 32 -12.83 3.30 9.92
CA ARG A 32 -12.16 3.38 8.61
C ARG A 32 -11.23 4.58 8.50
N GLN A 33 -11.69 5.75 8.93
CA GLN A 33 -10.94 7.00 8.77
C GLN A 33 -9.52 6.93 9.35
N PRO A 34 -9.29 6.41 10.58
CA PRO A 34 -7.95 6.31 11.13
C PRO A 34 -7.00 5.42 10.31
N VAL A 35 -7.53 4.40 9.63
CA VAL A 35 -6.73 3.51 8.78
C VAL A 35 -6.35 4.21 7.48
N ILE A 36 -7.26 5.00 6.90
CA ILE A 36 -6.97 5.83 5.71
C ILE A 36 -5.90 6.87 6.06
N ASP A 37 -6.08 7.60 7.16
CA ASP A 37 -5.13 8.63 7.60
C ASP A 37 -3.73 8.04 7.85
N TRP A 38 -3.67 6.82 8.41
CA TRP A 38 -2.42 6.11 8.62
C TRP A 38 -1.74 5.70 7.31
N LEU A 39 -2.51 5.21 6.33
CA LEU A 39 -1.98 4.84 5.00
C LEU A 39 -1.41 6.08 4.29
N ASP A 40 -2.10 7.21 4.34
CA ASP A 40 -1.68 8.46 3.70
C ASP A 40 -0.40 9.04 4.33
N GLN A 41 -0.24 8.94 5.65
CA GLN A 41 0.99 9.36 6.34
C GLN A 41 2.22 8.59 5.87
N HIS A 42 2.07 7.30 5.57
CA HIS A 42 3.19 6.45 5.14
C HIS A 42 3.53 6.60 3.66
N ASP A 43 2.79 7.41 2.90
CA ASP A 43 3.11 7.83 1.53
C ASP A 43 4.16 8.95 1.47
N THR A 44 4.30 9.74 2.55
CA THR A 44 5.14 10.95 2.59
C THR A 44 6.64 10.72 2.76
N LEU A 45 7.08 9.49 3.03
CA LEU A 45 8.51 9.15 3.17
C LEU A 45 9.34 9.44 1.90
N ARG A 46 8.68 9.62 0.75
CA ARG A 46 9.29 9.84 -0.57
C ARG A 46 9.67 11.31 -0.84
N ASP A 47 8.98 12.29 -0.26
CA ASP A 47 9.18 13.72 -0.52
C ASP A 47 10.46 14.27 0.15
N GLY A 48 10.88 13.66 1.26
CA GLY A 48 12.08 14.06 2.00
C GLY A 48 13.40 13.47 1.50
N GLN A 49 13.42 12.74 0.38
CA GLN A 49 14.61 11.98 -0.08
C GLN A 49 15.06 12.32 -1.52
N GLU A 50 14.53 13.39 -2.13
CA GLU A 50 14.97 13.89 -3.45
C GLU A 50 16.31 14.65 -3.40
N ASP A 51 17.27 14.25 -2.55
CA ASP A 51 18.64 14.81 -2.60
C ASP A 51 19.43 14.09 -3.71
N PRO A 52 19.79 14.77 -4.82
CA PRO A 52 20.45 14.15 -5.98
C PRO A 52 21.85 13.58 -5.71
N GLY A 53 22.37 13.68 -4.48
CA GLY A 53 23.64 13.10 -4.04
C GLY A 53 23.55 11.90 -3.09
N ALA A 54 22.35 11.50 -2.63
CA ALA A 54 22.20 10.42 -1.67
C ALA A 54 22.29 9.05 -2.37
N VAL A 55 23.31 8.25 -2.05
CA VAL A 55 23.39 6.85 -2.45
C VAL A 55 22.32 6.08 -1.67
N PRO A 56 21.34 5.41 -2.32
CA PRO A 56 20.36 4.60 -1.61
C PRO A 56 21.09 3.52 -0.82
N THR A 57 20.95 3.52 0.51
CA THR A 57 21.39 2.39 1.31
C THR A 57 20.39 1.25 1.12
N GLU A 58 20.83 0.01 1.36
CA GLU A 58 19.98 -1.20 1.19
C GLU A 58 18.66 -1.10 2.01
N ASP A 59 18.70 -0.37 3.12
CA ASP A 59 17.57 -0.08 4.01
C ASP A 59 16.56 0.92 3.39
N THR A 60 17.03 1.86 2.55
CA THR A 60 16.17 2.82 1.83
C THR A 60 15.30 2.11 0.78
N GLY A 61 15.85 1.09 0.10
CA GLY A 61 15.10 0.32 -0.91
C GLY A 61 13.92 -0.45 -0.32
N ALA A 62 14.12 -1.08 0.85
CA ALA A 62 13.04 -1.78 1.55
C ALA A 62 11.96 -0.83 2.05
N ALA A 63 12.35 0.33 2.61
CA ALA A 63 11.40 1.35 3.06
C ALA A 63 10.55 1.91 1.89
N LEU A 64 11.17 2.16 0.73
CA LEU A 64 10.45 2.62 -0.47
C LEU A 64 9.46 1.57 -0.97
N ALA A 65 9.86 0.29 -1.01
CA ALA A 65 8.97 -0.79 -1.41
C ALA A 65 7.75 -0.87 -0.47
N VAL A 66 7.95 -0.74 0.84
CA VAL A 66 6.86 -0.73 1.83
C VAL A 66 5.92 0.45 1.62
N SER A 67 6.43 1.67 1.39
CA SER A 67 5.59 2.83 1.07
C SER A 67 4.79 2.64 -0.21
N GLU A 68 5.37 2.03 -1.25
CA GLU A 68 4.65 1.71 -2.49
C GLU A 68 3.51 0.71 -2.27
N GLU A 69 3.72 -0.29 -1.42
CA GLU A 69 2.66 -1.24 -1.03
C GLU A 69 1.49 -0.53 -0.33
N PHE A 70 1.77 0.40 0.59
CA PHE A 70 0.72 1.16 1.29
C PHE A 70 -0.07 2.06 0.34
N ARG A 71 0.60 2.71 -0.63
CA ARG A 71 -0.07 3.49 -1.67
C ARG A 71 -1.01 2.63 -2.51
N MET A 72 -0.57 1.43 -2.89
CA MET A 72 -1.40 0.50 -3.65
C MET A 72 -2.63 0.05 -2.87
N ILE A 73 -2.49 -0.18 -1.56
CA ILE A 73 -3.62 -0.49 -0.68
C ILE A 73 -4.58 0.70 -0.58
N ALA A 74 -4.08 1.91 -0.33
CA ALA A 74 -4.90 3.13 -0.23
C ALA A 74 -5.73 3.37 -1.51
N ARG A 75 -5.10 3.21 -2.67
CA ARG A 75 -5.78 3.28 -3.97
C ARG A 75 -6.93 2.27 -4.06
N LEU A 76 -6.68 1.00 -3.75
CA LEU A 76 -7.70 -0.06 -3.82
C LEU A 76 -8.84 0.16 -2.81
N VAL A 77 -8.55 0.74 -1.65
CA VAL A 77 -9.58 1.18 -0.69
C VAL A 77 -10.46 2.23 -1.35
N GLY A 78 -9.86 3.29 -1.90
CA GLY A 78 -10.59 4.36 -2.58
C GLY A 78 -11.48 3.83 -3.71
N ASP A 79 -10.94 2.99 -4.60
CA ASP A 79 -11.71 2.36 -5.68
C ASP A 79 -12.94 1.61 -5.15
N ARG A 80 -12.78 0.85 -4.06
CA ARG A 80 -13.88 0.10 -3.44
C ARG A 80 -14.93 0.99 -2.76
N LEU A 81 -14.51 2.10 -2.14
CA LEU A 81 -15.46 3.03 -1.53
C LEU A 81 -16.36 3.66 -2.59
N HIS A 82 -15.79 4.05 -3.73
CA HIS A 82 -16.57 4.51 -4.87
C HIS A 82 -17.55 3.44 -5.37
N GLU A 83 -17.17 2.16 -5.42
CA GLU A 83 -18.09 1.07 -5.80
C GLU A 83 -19.26 0.92 -4.81
N VAL A 84 -19.01 1.05 -3.51
CA VAL A 84 -20.03 0.92 -2.45
C VAL A 84 -21.01 2.10 -2.48
N ASP A 85 -20.53 3.32 -2.68
CA ASP A 85 -21.37 4.52 -2.72
C ASP A 85 -22.31 4.56 -3.95
N GLN A 86 -22.00 3.78 -4.99
CA GLN A 86 -22.79 3.68 -6.23
C GLN A 86 -23.78 2.50 -6.22
N ALA A 87 -23.80 1.67 -5.17
CA ALA A 87 -24.63 0.47 -5.03
C ALA A 87 -25.87 0.72 -4.16
#